data_AF-T1B755-F1
#
_entry.id   AF-T1B755-F1
#
_cell.length_a   1.000
_cell.length_b   1.000
_cell.length_c   1.000
_cell.angle_alpha   90.00
_cell.angle_beta   90.00
_cell.angle_gamma   90.00
#
_symmetry.space_group_name_H-M   'P 1'
#
loop_
_entity.id
_entity.type
_entity.pdbx_description
1 polymer ?
#
loop_
_entity_poly.entity_id
_entity_poly.type
_entity_poly.pdbx_seq_one_letter_code
_entity_poly.pdbx_strand_id
1 'polypeptide(L)'
;MPRRGPSVSIDWIVEDRCADLLKGHPHIREIILFKRSEISGLWRKGHPIRALRELSSEVGALRRSPYAAVLDFQGLLKSGIATGLARGATKLGSPSTYGRMKEGAGLFSRQVPLTDIGLHLVERHLLVAEELLGVPLPPESTGLVFGEEEIRSAREKVGTGPFLLIHPFASWPTRSWSVDSWKEVAEEIAGRGFRILVAGAGGASQEEFARKILEGLPERGQKAHRALLGTLTLRELA
;
A
#
# COMPACT_ATOMS: atom_id res chain seq x y z
N MET A 1 -17.23 -10.05 4.81
CA MET A 1 -18.61 -9.48 4.93
C MET A 1 -19.72 -10.46 4.50
N PRO A 2 -20.73 -10.76 5.35
CA PRO A 2 -21.88 -11.60 5.01
C PRO A 2 -22.94 -10.90 4.14
N ARG A 3 -23.67 -11.69 3.35
CA ARG A 3 -24.50 -11.34 2.17
C ARG A 3 -25.83 -10.58 2.39
N ARG A 4 -26.03 -9.79 3.45
CA ARG A 4 -27.30 -9.02 3.65
C ARG A 4 -27.11 -7.68 4.38
N GLY A 5 -26.10 -6.91 4.02
CA GLY A 5 -26.02 -5.48 4.36
C GLY A 5 -26.64 -4.61 3.24
N PRO A 6 -26.94 -3.32 3.49
CA PRO A 6 -27.24 -2.38 2.42
C PRO A 6 -26.12 -2.42 1.37
N SER A 7 -26.47 -2.23 0.09
CA SER A 7 -25.47 -2.16 -0.98
C SER A 7 -24.59 -0.92 -0.77
N VAL A 8 -23.41 -1.11 -0.18
CA VAL A 8 -22.40 -0.05 -0.02
C VAL A 8 -21.49 -0.07 -1.24
N SER A 9 -21.43 1.07 -1.94
CA SER A 9 -20.50 1.31 -3.03
C SER A 9 -19.38 2.22 -2.53
N ILE A 10 -18.13 1.80 -2.68
CA ILE A 10 -16.96 2.54 -2.20
C ILE A 10 -16.21 3.15 -3.38
N ASP A 11 -15.98 4.45 -3.33
CA ASP A 11 -14.97 5.09 -4.16
C ASP A 11 -13.72 5.32 -3.31
N TRP A 12 -12.55 4.99 -3.85
CA TRP A 12 -11.31 4.99 -3.08
C TRP A 12 -10.28 5.93 -3.71
N ILE A 13 -9.90 6.98 -2.98
CA ILE A 13 -8.79 7.85 -3.36
C ILE A 13 -7.45 7.23 -2.95
N VAL A 14 -6.50 7.14 -3.87
CA VAL A 14 -5.19 6.50 -3.63
C VAL A 14 -4.08 7.14 -4.45
N GLU A 15 -2.87 7.19 -3.90
CA GLU A 15 -1.69 7.62 -4.68
C GLU A 15 -1.37 6.61 -5.79
N ASP A 16 -0.88 7.12 -6.92
CA ASP A 16 -0.38 6.37 -8.08
C ASP A 16 0.33 5.05 -7.77
N ARG A 17 1.30 5.07 -6.85
CA ARG A 17 2.15 3.91 -6.51
C ARG A 17 1.41 2.72 -5.90
N CYS A 18 0.25 2.94 -5.28
CA CYS A 18 -0.49 1.89 -4.57
C CYS A 18 -1.83 1.55 -5.25
N ALA A 19 -2.20 2.28 -6.31
CA ALA A 19 -3.51 2.14 -6.94
C ALA A 19 -3.77 0.73 -7.48
N ASP A 20 -2.72 0.08 -7.99
CA ASP A 20 -2.83 -1.25 -8.54
C ASP A 20 -3.31 -2.27 -7.52
N LEU A 21 -2.93 -2.18 -6.25
CA LEU A 21 -3.37 -3.13 -5.21
C LEU A 21 -4.90 -3.15 -5.00
N LEU A 22 -5.59 -2.07 -5.37
CA LEU A 22 -7.04 -1.97 -5.20
C LEU A 22 -7.84 -2.53 -6.38
N LYS A 23 -7.18 -2.80 -7.52
CA LYS A 23 -7.86 -3.33 -8.71
C LYS A 23 -8.51 -4.69 -8.41
N GLY A 24 -9.74 -4.86 -8.89
CA GLY A 24 -10.51 -6.10 -8.73
C GLY A 24 -11.18 -6.29 -7.36
N HIS A 25 -11.07 -5.32 -6.44
CA HIS A 25 -11.70 -5.44 -5.13
C HIS A 25 -13.24 -5.35 -5.26
N PRO A 26 -14.02 -6.32 -4.73
CA PRO A 26 -15.46 -6.47 -5.02
C PRO A 26 -16.32 -5.31 -4.48
N HIS A 27 -15.83 -4.59 -3.48
CA HIS A 27 -16.55 -3.47 -2.86
C HIS A 27 -16.12 -2.09 -3.39
N ILE A 28 -15.06 -2.02 -4.19
CA ILE A 28 -14.59 -0.75 -4.77
C ILE A 28 -15.26 -0.56 -6.13
N ARG A 29 -16.11 0.45 -6.21
CA ARG A 29 -16.77 0.88 -7.44
C ARG A 29 -15.81 1.67 -8.33
N GLU A 30 -15.06 2.58 -7.74
CA GLU A 30 -14.18 3.50 -8.45
C GLU A 30 -12.88 3.73 -7.69
N ILE A 31 -11.75 3.69 -8.40
CA ILE A 31 -10.44 4.09 -7.88
C ILE A 31 -10.15 5.50 -8.38
N ILE A 32 -10.11 6.47 -7.47
CA ILE A 32 -9.79 7.86 -7.76
C ILE A 32 -8.27 8.03 -7.61
N LEU A 33 -7.57 8.03 -8.74
CA LEU A 33 -6.11 8.04 -8.79
C LEU A 33 -5.53 9.43 -8.53
N PHE A 34 -4.95 9.66 -7.36
CA PHE A 34 -4.24 10.90 -7.06
C PHE A 34 -2.80 10.86 -7.61
N LYS A 35 -2.56 11.52 -8.74
CA LYS A 35 -1.26 11.53 -9.45
C LYS A 35 -0.18 12.42 -8.79
N ARG A 36 0.15 12.12 -7.54
CA ARG A 36 1.08 12.91 -6.74
C ARG A 36 2.47 13.04 -7.38
N SER A 37 3.01 11.96 -7.94
CA SER A 37 4.36 11.99 -8.53
C SER A 37 4.42 12.95 -9.72
N GLU A 38 3.40 12.93 -10.58
CA GLU A 38 3.27 13.82 -11.74
C GLU A 38 3.11 15.28 -11.31
N ILE A 39 2.16 15.57 -10.42
CA ILE A 39 1.91 16.93 -9.91
C ILE A 39 3.20 17.49 -9.31
N SER A 40 3.84 16.74 -8.40
CA SER A 40 5.10 17.18 -7.76
C SER A 40 6.25 17.32 -8.76
N GLY A 41 6.30 16.49 -9.81
CA GLY A 41 7.26 16.58 -10.90
C GLY A 41 7.09 17.86 -11.72
N LEU A 42 5.85 18.23 -12.05
CA LEU A 42 5.54 19.46 -12.78
C LEU A 42 5.92 20.72 -11.98
N TRP A 43 5.66 20.72 -10.66
CA TRP A 43 6.12 21.80 -9.78
C TRP A 43 7.63 21.95 -9.80
N ARG A 44 8.38 20.84 -9.61
CA ARG A 44 9.86 20.87 -9.63
C ARG A 44 10.45 21.30 -10.97
N LYS A 45 9.77 21.00 -12.08
CA LYS A 45 10.18 21.39 -13.44
C LYS A 45 9.78 22.83 -13.82
N GLY A 46 9.21 23.61 -12.91
CA GLY A 46 8.81 24.99 -13.17
C GLY A 46 7.55 25.12 -14.03
N HIS A 47 6.63 24.15 -13.97
CA HIS A 47 5.35 24.17 -14.68
C HIS A 47 4.14 24.27 -13.73
N PRO A 48 4.04 25.33 -12.90
CA PRO A 48 3.03 25.44 -11.85
C PRO A 48 1.59 25.49 -12.40
N ILE A 49 1.37 26.14 -13.54
CA ILE A 49 0.04 26.20 -14.19
C ILE A 49 -0.45 24.80 -14.57
N ARG A 50 0.43 23.96 -15.14
CA ARG A 50 0.08 22.58 -15.48
C ARG A 50 -0.17 21.75 -14.23
N ALA A 51 0.64 21.92 -13.19
CA ALA A 51 0.47 21.22 -11.93
C ALA A 51 -0.86 21.58 -11.23
N LEU A 52 -1.24 22.86 -11.27
CA LEU A 52 -2.53 23.34 -10.76
C LEU A 52 -3.70 22.81 -11.60
N ARG A 53 -3.55 22.73 -12.93
CA ARG A 53 -4.58 22.14 -13.80
C ARG A 53 -4.79 20.66 -13.46
N GLU A 54 -3.71 19.91 -13.27
CA GLU A 54 -3.80 18.50 -12.91
C GLU A 54 -4.44 18.33 -11.53
N LEU A 55 -4.02 19.12 -10.53
CA LEU A 55 -4.66 19.14 -9.22
C LEU A 55 -6.16 19.49 -9.29
N SER A 56 -6.54 20.46 -10.13
CA SER A 56 -7.94 20.82 -10.34
C SER A 56 -8.74 19.67 -10.95
N SER A 57 -8.15 18.92 -11.88
CA SER A 57 -8.74 17.70 -12.44
C SER A 57 -8.97 16.63 -11.36
N GLU A 58 -8.00 16.41 -10.47
CA GLU A 58 -8.14 15.49 -9.33
C GLU A 58 -9.26 15.93 -8.38
N VAL A 59 -9.35 17.23 -8.09
CA VAL A 59 -10.44 17.79 -7.27
C VAL A 59 -11.79 17.64 -7.99
N GLY A 60 -11.82 17.84 -9.30
CA GLY A 60 -13.00 17.58 -10.13
C GLY A 60 -13.46 16.13 -10.01
N ALA A 61 -12.53 15.18 -10.05
CA ALA A 61 -12.80 13.76 -9.88
C ALA A 61 -13.43 13.44 -8.52
N LEU A 62 -12.85 13.97 -7.44
CA LEU A 62 -13.39 13.82 -6.09
C LEU A 62 -14.78 14.44 -5.91
N ARG A 63 -15.13 15.45 -6.70
CA ARG A 63 -16.38 16.20 -6.58
C ARG A 63 -17.47 15.76 -7.57
N ARG A 64 -17.19 14.77 -8.44
CA ARG A 64 -18.16 14.23 -9.41
C ARG A 64 -19.44 13.74 -8.75
N SER A 65 -19.31 13.02 -7.64
CA SER A 65 -20.43 12.40 -6.94
C SER A 65 -20.59 12.97 -5.54
N PRO A 66 -21.82 13.18 -5.04
CA PRO A 66 -22.06 13.37 -3.62
C PRO A 66 -21.92 12.02 -2.89
N TYR A 67 -21.21 12.01 -1.77
CA TYR A 67 -21.05 10.85 -0.89
C TYR A 67 -21.93 10.99 0.34
N ALA A 68 -22.51 9.87 0.78
CA ALA A 68 -23.21 9.81 2.07
C ALA A 68 -22.24 10.05 3.23
N ALA A 69 -21.01 9.55 3.11
CA ALA A 69 -19.93 9.78 4.05
C ALA A 69 -18.57 9.79 3.35
N VAL A 70 -17.63 10.55 3.90
CA VAL A 70 -16.21 10.59 3.47
C VAL A 70 -15.35 10.18 4.65
N LEU A 71 -14.51 9.15 4.48
CA LEU A 71 -13.70 8.57 5.54
C LEU A 71 -12.20 8.83 5.28
N ASP A 72 -11.53 9.50 6.23
CA ASP A 72 -10.09 9.75 6.19
C ASP A 72 -9.34 8.78 7.11
N PHE A 73 -8.77 7.73 6.53
CA PHE A 73 -7.95 6.76 7.27
C PHE A 73 -6.50 7.21 7.48
N GLN A 74 -6.04 8.26 6.80
CA GLN A 74 -4.65 8.72 6.87
C GLN A 74 -4.45 9.76 7.98
N GLY A 75 -5.39 10.69 8.14
CA GLY A 75 -5.36 11.69 9.20
C GLY A 75 -4.19 12.67 9.12
N LEU A 76 -3.73 13.02 7.91
CA LEU A 76 -2.69 14.03 7.64
C LEU A 76 -3.30 15.22 6.87
N LEU A 77 -2.61 16.37 6.82
CA LEU A 77 -3.18 17.57 6.20
C LEU A 77 -3.61 17.32 4.76
N LYS A 78 -2.80 16.59 3.99
CA LYS A 78 -3.10 16.28 2.58
C LYS A 78 -4.40 15.49 2.42
N SER A 79 -4.65 14.49 3.28
CA SER A 79 -5.86 13.67 3.24
C SER A 79 -7.05 14.44 3.79
N GLY A 80 -6.81 15.29 4.80
CA GLY A 80 -7.78 16.24 5.32
C GLY A 80 -8.26 17.20 4.22
N ILE A 81 -7.37 17.82 3.45
CA ILE A 81 -7.74 18.71 2.34
C ILE A 81 -8.59 17.96 1.31
N ALA A 82 -8.17 16.76 0.88
CA ALA A 82 -8.97 15.94 -0.05
C ALA A 82 -10.37 15.62 0.51
N THR A 83 -10.44 15.26 1.79
CA THR A 83 -11.69 15.02 2.53
C THR A 83 -12.57 16.27 2.59
N GLY A 84 -11.98 17.43 2.85
CA GLY A 84 -12.64 18.73 2.87
C GLY A 84 -13.24 19.12 1.51
N LEU A 85 -12.50 18.85 0.43
CA LEU A 85 -12.91 19.13 -0.95
C LEU A 85 -13.98 18.17 -1.47
N ALA A 86 -14.03 16.93 -0.96
CA ALA A 86 -15.06 15.96 -1.32
C ALA A 86 -16.47 16.43 -0.88
N ARG A 87 -17.48 16.08 -1.68
CA ARG A 87 -18.88 16.44 -1.43
C ARG A 87 -19.55 15.40 -0.56
N GLY A 88 -19.61 15.61 0.75
CA GLY A 88 -20.36 14.76 1.68
C GLY A 88 -20.56 15.46 3.01
N ALA A 89 -21.73 15.30 3.62
CA ALA A 89 -22.06 15.96 4.88
C ALA A 89 -21.32 15.30 6.07
N THR A 90 -21.31 13.96 6.09
CA THR A 90 -20.61 13.19 7.12
C THR A 90 -19.15 13.01 6.71
N LYS A 91 -18.23 13.51 7.54
CA LYS A 91 -16.78 13.37 7.33
C LYS A 91 -16.13 12.87 8.61
N LEU A 92 -15.60 11.65 8.58
CA LEU A 92 -14.99 10.99 9.73
C LEU A 92 -13.52 10.71 9.46
N GLY A 93 -12.69 10.90 10.47
CA GLY A 93 -11.25 10.64 10.40
C GLY A 93 -10.82 9.58 11.41
N SER A 94 -9.89 8.70 11.01
CA SER A 94 -9.30 7.72 11.91
C SER A 94 -8.36 8.39 12.90
N PRO A 95 -8.29 7.91 14.15
CA PRO A 95 -7.10 8.10 14.95
C PRO A 95 -5.97 7.38 14.22
N SER A 96 -5.13 8.14 13.51
CA SER A 96 -4.05 7.64 12.65
C SER A 96 -3.08 6.71 13.41
N THR A 97 -1.98 6.29 12.77
CA THR A 97 -0.88 5.57 13.47
C THR A 97 -0.43 6.29 14.76
N TYR A 98 -0.59 7.62 14.84
CA TYR A 98 -0.23 8.42 16.01
C TYR A 98 -1.31 8.52 17.10
N GLY A 99 -2.44 7.81 16.96
CA GLY A 99 -3.58 7.88 17.90
C GLY A 99 -4.40 9.17 17.79
N ARG A 100 -4.03 10.07 16.87
CA ARG A 100 -4.75 11.30 16.55
C ARG A 100 -4.48 11.75 15.13
N MET A 101 -5.37 12.57 14.58
CA MET A 101 -5.15 13.32 13.35
C MET A 101 -4.05 14.36 13.55
N LYS A 102 -3.22 14.59 12.53
CA LYS A 102 -2.04 15.46 12.55
C LYS A 102 -2.18 16.59 11.53
N GLU A 103 -1.30 17.59 11.66
CA GLU A 103 -1.15 18.68 10.67
C GLU A 103 -2.44 19.46 10.40
N GLY A 104 -3.40 19.47 11.34
CA GLY A 104 -4.69 20.14 11.16
C GLY A 104 -5.71 19.36 10.32
N ALA A 105 -5.49 18.07 10.03
CA ALA A 105 -6.44 17.24 9.28
C ALA A 105 -7.85 17.18 9.92
N GLY A 106 -7.91 17.30 11.26
CA GLY A 106 -9.17 17.38 12.01
C GLY A 106 -10.01 18.64 11.75
N LEU A 107 -9.49 19.62 11.00
CA LEU A 107 -10.28 20.76 10.52
C LEU A 107 -11.25 20.37 9.39
N PHE A 108 -11.02 19.23 8.74
CA PHE A 108 -11.77 18.80 7.55
C PHE A 108 -12.67 17.59 7.81
N SER A 109 -12.47 16.88 8.91
CA SER A 109 -13.29 15.74 9.34
C SER A 109 -13.23 15.58 10.85
N ARG A 110 -14.30 15.03 11.43
CA ARG A 110 -14.34 14.73 12.86
C ARG A 110 -13.56 13.45 13.12
N GLN A 111 -12.56 13.52 13.98
CA GLN A 111 -11.86 12.31 14.40
C GLN A 111 -12.80 11.41 15.22
N VAL A 112 -12.80 10.11 14.90
CA VAL A 112 -13.45 9.11 15.74
C VAL A 112 -12.66 8.90 17.03
N PRO A 113 -13.33 8.85 18.20
CA PRO A 113 -12.65 8.62 19.47
C PRO A 113 -11.84 7.33 19.44
N LEU A 114 -10.59 7.40 19.92
CA LEU A 114 -9.77 6.22 20.11
C LEU A 114 -10.17 5.57 21.45
N THR A 115 -10.72 4.37 21.38
CA THR A 115 -11.19 3.62 22.57
C THR A 115 -10.04 3.05 23.39
N ASP A 116 -8.98 2.61 22.73
CA ASP A 116 -7.75 2.12 23.36
C ASP A 116 -6.52 2.46 22.51
N ILE A 117 -5.48 2.99 23.16
CA ILE A 117 -4.20 3.34 22.52
C ILE A 117 -3.42 2.09 22.05
N GLY A 118 -3.69 0.93 22.65
CA GLY A 118 -3.08 -0.35 22.28
C GLY A 118 -3.62 -0.94 20.98
N LEU A 119 -4.72 -0.43 20.44
CA LEU A 119 -5.34 -0.99 19.23
C LEU A 119 -4.39 -0.98 18.04
N HIS A 120 -4.39 -2.09 17.31
CA HIS A 120 -3.70 -2.22 16.04
C HIS A 120 -4.29 -1.23 15.02
N LEU A 121 -3.50 -0.81 14.03
CA LEU A 121 -3.93 0.19 13.05
C LEU A 121 -5.19 -0.25 12.27
N VAL A 122 -5.30 -1.54 11.97
CA VAL A 122 -6.50 -2.11 11.33
C VAL A 122 -7.74 -1.90 12.20
N GLU A 123 -7.64 -2.18 13.50
CA GLU A 123 -8.75 -1.98 14.45
C GLU A 123 -9.11 -0.50 14.59
N ARG A 124 -8.10 0.39 14.62
CA ARG A 124 -8.33 1.85 14.62
C ARG A 124 -9.08 2.31 13.37
N HIS A 125 -8.79 1.74 12.20
CA HIS A 125 -9.53 2.04 10.97
C HIS A 125 -10.96 1.48 11.05
N LEU A 126 -11.16 0.31 11.66
CA LEU A 126 -12.51 -0.25 11.84
C LEU A 126 -13.39 0.66 12.69
N LEU A 127 -12.87 1.30 13.74
CA LEU A 127 -13.63 2.28 14.55
C LEU A 127 -14.32 3.33 13.68
N VAL A 128 -13.70 3.77 12.57
CA VAL A 128 -14.30 4.75 11.66
C VAL A 128 -15.52 4.19 10.92
N ALA A 129 -15.43 2.94 10.47
CA ALA A 129 -16.54 2.26 9.82
C ALA A 129 -17.64 1.89 10.83
N GLU A 130 -17.27 1.48 12.04
CA GLU A 130 -18.21 1.22 13.15
C GLU A 130 -18.97 2.47 13.57
N GLU A 131 -18.28 3.62 13.71
CA GLU A 131 -18.89 4.92 14.02
C GLU A 131 -19.91 5.32 12.95
N LEU A 132 -19.64 5.01 11.67
CA LEU A 132 -20.57 5.29 10.58
C LEU A 132 -21.77 4.33 10.58
N LEU A 133 -21.53 3.04 10.79
CA LEU A 133 -22.55 1.99 10.66
C LEU A 133 -23.35 1.76 11.95
N GLY A 134 -22.84 2.23 13.10
CA GLY A 134 -23.44 2.02 14.42
C GLY A 134 -23.35 0.58 14.92
N VAL A 135 -22.48 -0.25 14.34
CA VAL A 135 -22.30 -1.67 14.71
C VAL A 135 -20.82 -2.03 14.73
N PRO A 136 -20.39 -2.93 15.64
CA PRO A 136 -19.03 -3.41 15.67
C PRO A 136 -18.71 -4.27 14.44
N LEU A 137 -17.47 -4.21 13.98
CA LEU A 137 -16.96 -4.93 12.83
C LEU A 137 -15.79 -5.82 13.25
N PRO A 138 -15.80 -7.11 12.89
CA PRO A 138 -14.67 -7.97 13.16
C PRO A 138 -13.47 -7.56 12.29
N PRO A 139 -12.23 -7.70 12.79
CA PRO A 139 -11.06 -7.63 11.94
C PRO A 139 -11.07 -8.82 10.96
N GLU A 140 -11.34 -8.56 9.68
CA GLU A 140 -11.21 -9.54 8.59
C GLU A 140 -9.81 -9.47 7.96
N SER A 141 -9.31 -10.60 7.45
CA SER A 141 -8.01 -10.69 6.75
C SER A 141 -7.98 -9.86 5.47
N THR A 142 -6.78 -9.41 5.07
CA THR A 142 -6.52 -8.55 3.90
C THR A 142 -7.29 -8.97 2.64
N GLY A 143 -8.19 -8.12 2.17
CA GLY A 143 -9.07 -8.36 1.02
C GLY A 143 -8.44 -8.11 -0.36
N LEU A 144 -7.13 -8.35 -0.52
CA LEU A 144 -6.52 -8.22 -1.84
C LEU A 144 -7.07 -9.31 -2.77
N VAL A 145 -7.46 -8.91 -3.97
CA VAL A 145 -7.99 -9.81 -5.00
C VAL A 145 -7.04 -9.81 -6.17
N PHE A 146 -6.58 -11.00 -6.56
CA PHE A 146 -5.66 -11.21 -7.66
C PHE A 146 -6.32 -12.02 -8.77
N GLY A 147 -6.06 -11.63 -10.02
CA GLY A 147 -6.51 -12.37 -11.20
C GLY A 147 -5.64 -13.60 -11.47
N GLU A 148 -6.18 -14.57 -12.22
CA GLU A 148 -5.43 -15.78 -12.59
C GLU A 148 -4.15 -15.50 -13.38
N GLU A 149 -4.18 -14.49 -14.27
CA GLU A 149 -3.01 -14.09 -15.06
C GLU A 149 -1.90 -13.51 -14.19
N GLU A 150 -2.24 -12.72 -13.18
CA GLU A 150 -1.27 -12.12 -12.25
C GLU A 150 -0.60 -13.19 -11.41
N ILE A 151 -1.40 -14.14 -10.90
CA ILE A 151 -0.90 -15.31 -10.17
C ILE A 151 0.01 -16.16 -11.07
N ARG A 152 -0.37 -16.34 -12.34
CA ARG A 152 0.44 -17.09 -13.32
C ARG A 152 1.76 -16.38 -13.59
N SER A 153 1.74 -15.08 -13.87
CA SER A 153 2.94 -14.29 -14.16
C SER A 153 3.90 -14.25 -12.97
N ALA A 154 3.38 -14.06 -11.75
CA ALA A 154 4.18 -14.13 -10.53
C ALA A 154 4.84 -15.52 -10.37
N ARG A 155 4.09 -16.61 -10.60
CA ARG A 155 4.62 -17.99 -10.54
C ARG A 155 5.69 -18.26 -11.60
N GLU A 156 5.55 -17.73 -12.80
CA GLU A 156 6.57 -17.84 -13.86
C GLU A 156 7.86 -17.10 -13.48
N LYS A 157 7.73 -15.86 -12.98
CA LYS A 157 8.86 -15.04 -12.53
C LYS A 157 9.56 -15.62 -11.31
N VAL A 158 8.82 -16.23 -10.39
CA VAL A 158 9.37 -16.91 -9.21
C VAL A 158 9.96 -18.28 -9.57
N GLY A 159 9.34 -19.00 -10.51
CA GLY A 159 9.69 -20.37 -10.89
C GLY A 159 9.17 -21.42 -9.90
N THR A 160 9.39 -22.69 -10.21
CA THR A 160 8.87 -23.82 -9.42
C THR A 160 9.79 -24.25 -8.27
N GLY A 161 9.21 -24.95 -7.28
CA GLY A 161 9.93 -25.51 -6.14
C GLY A 161 10.12 -24.53 -4.98
N PRO A 162 10.52 -25.04 -3.80
CA PRO A 162 10.55 -24.27 -2.56
C PRO A 162 11.55 -23.11 -2.64
N PHE A 163 11.16 -21.95 -2.10
CA PHE A 163 11.97 -20.75 -2.08
C PHE A 163 11.70 -19.92 -0.82
N LEU A 164 12.68 -19.08 -0.46
CA LEU A 164 12.54 -17.95 0.44
C LEU A 164 12.63 -16.66 -0.40
N LEU A 165 11.62 -15.80 -0.28
CA LEU A 165 11.65 -14.46 -0.86
C LEU A 165 12.06 -13.45 0.22
N ILE A 166 13.15 -12.75 -0.03
CA ILE A 166 13.72 -11.73 0.85
C ILE A 166 13.41 -10.36 0.24
N HIS A 167 12.81 -9.46 1.02
CA HIS A 167 12.70 -8.05 0.68
C HIS A 167 13.45 -7.23 1.74
N PRO A 168 14.77 -7.03 1.59
CA PRO A 168 15.62 -6.49 2.65
C PRO A 168 15.58 -4.95 2.76
N PHE A 169 14.79 -4.30 1.91
CA PHE A 169 14.82 -2.84 1.75
C PHE A 169 13.74 -2.16 2.59
N ALA A 170 14.15 -1.18 3.38
CA ALA A 170 13.25 -0.28 4.12
C ALA A 170 13.58 1.18 3.79
N SER A 171 12.58 2.07 3.87
CA SER A 171 12.79 3.50 3.64
C SER A 171 13.63 4.18 4.73
N TRP A 172 13.71 3.57 5.92
CA TRP A 172 14.50 4.06 7.04
C TRP A 172 15.68 3.12 7.27
N PRO A 173 16.94 3.59 7.16
CA PRO A 173 18.12 2.74 7.34
C PRO A 173 18.15 2.00 8.67
N THR A 174 17.63 2.60 9.74
CA THR A 174 17.56 2.00 11.08
C THR A 174 16.59 0.82 11.18
N ARG A 175 15.77 0.57 10.15
CA ARG A 175 14.87 -0.58 10.04
C ARG A 175 15.40 -1.65 9.10
N SER A 176 16.57 -1.45 8.50
CA SER A 176 17.21 -2.40 7.60
C SER A 176 18.18 -3.27 8.38
N TRP A 177 18.11 -4.58 8.17
CA TRP A 177 19.15 -5.50 8.64
C TRP A 177 20.42 -5.35 7.79
N SER A 178 21.56 -5.73 8.39
CA SER A 178 22.84 -5.74 7.67
C SER A 178 22.83 -6.80 6.57
N VAL A 179 23.71 -6.62 5.58
CA VAL A 179 23.93 -7.61 4.52
C VAL A 179 24.37 -8.95 5.12
N ASP A 180 25.26 -8.93 6.11
CA ASP A 180 25.82 -10.13 6.73
C ASP A 180 24.73 -10.98 7.42
N SER A 181 23.80 -10.35 8.15
CA SER A 181 22.68 -11.06 8.76
C SER A 181 21.75 -11.69 7.72
N TRP A 182 21.52 -11.02 6.59
CA TRP A 182 20.74 -11.61 5.49
C TRP A 182 21.48 -12.77 4.80
N LYS A 183 22.80 -12.67 4.69
CA LYS A 183 23.65 -13.71 4.11
C LYS A 183 23.63 -14.97 4.95
N GLU A 184 23.76 -14.86 6.28
CA GLU A 184 23.65 -16.00 7.20
C GLU A 184 22.32 -16.75 7.02
N VAL A 185 21.20 -16.02 6.97
CA VAL A 185 19.87 -16.62 6.74
C VAL A 185 19.79 -17.26 5.35
N ALA A 186 20.32 -16.59 4.32
CA ALA A 186 20.31 -17.11 2.96
C ALA A 186 21.11 -18.41 2.84
N GLU A 187 22.29 -18.50 3.47
CA GLU A 187 23.14 -19.68 3.51
C GLU A 187 22.46 -20.85 4.22
N GLU A 188 21.88 -20.62 5.41
CA GLU A 188 21.18 -21.65 6.18
C GLU A 188 19.99 -22.23 5.40
N ILE A 189 19.16 -21.36 4.82
CA ILE A 189 17.95 -21.76 4.10
C ILE A 189 18.31 -22.40 2.74
N ALA A 190 19.36 -21.91 2.06
CA ALA A 190 19.90 -22.55 0.88
C ALA A 190 20.45 -23.96 1.16
N GLY A 191 21.15 -24.15 2.29
CA GLY A 191 21.64 -25.45 2.75
C GLY A 191 20.52 -26.49 2.92
N ARG A 192 19.33 -26.04 3.33
CA ARG A 192 18.11 -26.86 3.45
C ARG A 192 17.41 -27.15 2.11
N GLY A 193 17.96 -26.66 1.00
CA GLY A 193 17.48 -26.93 -0.36
C GLY A 193 16.42 -25.97 -0.88
N PHE A 194 16.22 -24.83 -0.23
CA PHE A 194 15.36 -23.75 -0.72
C PHE A 194 16.16 -22.82 -1.65
N ARG A 195 15.48 -22.27 -2.65
CA ARG A 195 16.04 -21.18 -3.46
C ARG A 195 15.92 -19.87 -2.70
N ILE A 196 16.85 -18.95 -2.94
CA ILE A 196 16.82 -17.61 -2.36
C ILE A 196 16.49 -16.63 -3.48
N LEU A 197 15.42 -15.87 -3.28
CA LEU A 197 14.96 -14.83 -4.20
C LEU A 197 15.03 -13.49 -3.47
N VAL A 198 15.59 -12.46 -4.09
CA VAL A 198 15.64 -11.11 -3.50
C VAL A 198 14.75 -10.17 -4.31
N ALA A 199 13.71 -9.61 -3.69
CA ALA A 199 12.80 -8.66 -4.30
C ALA A 199 13.06 -7.23 -3.84
N GLY A 200 12.71 -6.27 -4.69
CA GLY A 200 12.92 -4.84 -4.47
C GLY A 200 12.62 -4.05 -5.74
N ALA A 201 12.70 -2.73 -5.64
CA ALA A 201 12.43 -1.83 -6.76
C ALA A 201 13.56 -1.82 -7.82
N GLY A 202 14.78 -2.20 -7.44
CA GLY A 202 15.97 -2.17 -8.30
C GLY A 202 16.83 -0.91 -8.16
N GLY A 203 17.78 -0.76 -9.08
CA GLY A 203 18.80 0.28 -9.06
C GLY A 203 20.10 -0.20 -8.39
N ALA A 204 21.20 0.47 -8.74
CA ALA A 204 22.56 0.02 -8.45
C ALA A 204 22.82 -0.37 -6.98
N SER A 205 22.29 0.41 -6.03
CA SER A 205 22.46 0.11 -4.60
C SER A 205 21.71 -1.17 -4.16
N GLN A 206 20.50 -1.40 -4.65
CA GLN A 206 19.74 -2.62 -4.32
C GLN A 206 20.33 -3.85 -5.03
N GLU A 207 20.81 -3.67 -6.26
CA GLU A 207 21.49 -4.70 -7.04
C GLU A 207 22.79 -5.14 -6.35
N GLU A 208 23.59 -4.20 -5.86
CA GLU A 208 24.80 -4.52 -5.08
C GLU A 208 24.46 -5.26 -3.78
N PHE A 209 23.43 -4.80 -3.05
CA PHE A 209 22.98 -5.44 -1.81
C PHE A 209 22.51 -6.88 -2.06
N ALA A 210 21.66 -7.09 -3.07
CA ALA A 210 21.17 -8.41 -3.45
C ALA A 210 22.31 -9.33 -3.91
N ARG A 211 23.27 -8.80 -4.69
CA ARG A 211 24.44 -9.57 -5.11
C ARG A 211 25.23 -10.10 -3.91
N LYS A 212 25.46 -9.27 -2.89
CA LYS A 212 26.20 -9.69 -1.68
C LYS A 212 25.46 -10.77 -0.86
N ILE A 213 24.13 -10.73 -0.82
CA ILE A 213 23.33 -11.80 -0.17
C ILE A 213 23.49 -13.13 -0.92
N LEU A 214 23.47 -13.08 -2.25
CA LEU A 214 23.49 -14.28 -3.09
C LEU A 214 24.89 -14.85 -3.32
N GLU A 215 25.94 -14.08 -2.99
CA GLU A 215 27.34 -14.43 -3.20
C GLU A 215 27.78 -15.59 -2.31
N GLY A 216 28.26 -16.66 -2.93
CA GLY A 216 28.77 -17.86 -2.24
C GLY A 216 27.71 -18.91 -1.92
N LEU A 217 26.44 -18.69 -2.28
CA LEU A 217 25.39 -19.71 -2.13
C LEU A 217 25.65 -20.91 -3.07
N PRO A 218 25.36 -22.16 -2.62
CA PRO A 218 25.64 -23.35 -3.40
C PRO A 218 24.83 -23.42 -4.70
N GLU A 219 25.50 -23.60 -5.84
CA GLU A 219 24.84 -23.76 -7.13
C GLU A 219 24.06 -25.10 -7.20
N ARG A 220 22.76 -25.05 -7.52
CA ARG A 220 21.92 -26.24 -7.69
C ARG A 220 21.17 -26.23 -9.04
N GLY A 221 21.90 -26.26 -10.15
CA GLY A 221 21.31 -26.45 -11.50
C GLY A 221 20.18 -25.47 -11.82
N GLN A 222 19.06 -25.93 -12.41
CA GLN A 222 17.89 -25.10 -12.76
C GLN A 222 17.19 -24.41 -11.54
N LYS A 223 17.69 -24.59 -10.31
CA LYS A 223 17.23 -23.93 -9.08
C LYS A 223 18.11 -22.73 -8.71
N ALA A 224 18.32 -21.80 -9.64
CA ALA A 224 19.19 -20.65 -9.37
C ALA A 224 18.60 -19.70 -8.31
N HIS A 225 19.42 -19.33 -7.33
CA HIS A 225 19.19 -18.15 -6.49
C HIS A 225 19.25 -16.91 -7.38
N ARG A 226 18.36 -15.93 -7.19
CA ARG A 226 18.33 -14.75 -8.08
C ARG A 226 17.70 -13.51 -7.46
N ALA A 227 18.12 -12.37 -7.97
CA ALA A 227 17.51 -11.08 -7.72
C ALA A 227 16.33 -10.87 -8.70
N LEU A 228 15.14 -10.54 -8.18
CA LEU A 228 13.93 -10.19 -8.92
C LEU A 228 13.66 -8.67 -8.87
N LEU A 229 14.72 -7.88 -8.72
CA LEU A 229 14.65 -6.43 -8.52
C LEU A 229 14.07 -5.73 -9.74
N GLY A 230 13.01 -4.93 -9.55
CA GLY A 230 12.32 -4.21 -10.62
C GLY A 230 11.56 -5.11 -11.61
N THR A 231 11.52 -6.43 -11.39
CA THR A 231 10.87 -7.38 -12.31
C THR A 231 9.43 -7.70 -11.92
N LEU A 232 9.09 -7.55 -10.63
CA LEU A 232 7.77 -7.78 -10.08
C LEU A 232 7.03 -6.45 -9.97
N THR A 233 5.80 -6.42 -10.48
CA THR A 233 4.84 -5.39 -10.12
C THR A 233 4.43 -5.54 -8.65
N LEU A 234 3.85 -4.49 -8.08
CA LEU A 234 3.39 -4.53 -6.68
C LEU A 234 2.31 -5.61 -6.46
N ARG A 235 1.51 -5.93 -7.48
CA ARG A 235 0.50 -7.00 -7.42
C ARG A 235 1.11 -8.40 -7.54
N GLU A 236 2.20 -8.57 -8.28
CA GLU A 236 2.89 -9.87 -8.35
C GLU A 236 3.74 -10.16 -7.11
N LEU A 237 4.12 -9.13 -6.36
CA LEU A 237 4.85 -9.26 -5.11
C LEU A 237 3.95 -9.65 -3.91
N ALA A 238 2.68 -9.24 -3.95
CA ALA A 238 1.70 -9.46 -2.88
C ALA A 238 1.07 -10.85 -2.96
#